data_AF-A0A422N655-F1
#
_entry.id   AF-A0A422N655-F1
#
_cell.length_a   1.000
_cell.length_b   1.000
_cell.length_c   1.000
_cell.angle_alpha   90.00
_cell.angle_beta   90.00
_cell.angle_gamma   90.00
#
_symmetry.space_group_name_H-M   'P 1'
#
loop_
_entity.id
_entity.type
_entity.pdbx_description
1 polymer ?
#
loop_
_entity_poly.entity_id
_entity_poly.type
_entity_poly.pdbx_seq_one_letter_code
_entity_poly.pdbx_strand_id
1 'polypeptide(L)'
;MDALHLPRRTRVVDLGLMSREDVIEVAKKQAQGIREKTMRIKALEDLVAQLTGRPAPDVASTGLSPNQSYTGSLPATPAEHRSELALQQAMEEERIAYATEISRNEQLTRELQTQLDTKTAELTALQDKVNVWREKVMLTSRRDQEIIAQLQARLGQLQSTTITAATPAAISPDVLEAAVQEKLSHWKERVKTKMQQDMDRIHELEERLKLIQNKNQSPSKTVADTVQRKHITPSSQLSQQEPHDVFKTQEATHTDMEEAPHQIDEQKKEHVLETIQADKIPIKELHQELQAPRSGSTECNISFETPTDVVHSIGVAAVSELKHLQKNMAFRELSNEQTIHSLTQEVQRLKVELERARREQEEAAGAMETMQCDAAREREEAVATLAQEVQRLKWSWRWARREQEEAADAMETMQCDAARERE
;
A
#
# COMPACT_ATOMS: atom_id res chain seq x y z
N MET A 1 5.91 -40.53 15.96
CA MET A 1 7.15 -39.77 15.70
C MET A 1 7.67 -40.16 14.34
N ASP A 2 6.97 -39.80 13.26
CA ASP A 2 7.52 -39.98 11.92
C ASP A 2 8.12 -38.67 11.44
N ALA A 3 9.04 -38.73 10.48
CA ALA A 3 9.67 -37.63 9.75
C ALA A 3 9.18 -37.73 8.29
N LEU A 4 8.48 -36.72 7.74
CA LEU A 4 7.75 -36.74 6.48
C LEU A 4 8.70 -36.05 5.56
N HIS A 5 9.65 -36.88 5.13
CA HIS A 5 10.08 -36.98 3.76
C HIS A 5 9.35 -36.01 2.83
N LEU A 6 9.91 -34.80 2.69
CA LEU A 6 9.65 -33.96 1.53
C LEU A 6 9.88 -34.83 0.28
N PRO A 7 9.01 -34.76 -0.74
CA PRO A 7 9.30 -35.37 -2.03
C PRO A 7 10.57 -34.72 -2.56
N ARG A 8 11.68 -35.46 -2.51
CA ARG A 8 12.96 -35.02 -3.07
C ARG A 8 12.73 -34.72 -4.54
N ARG A 9 12.82 -33.44 -4.90
CA ARG A 9 12.84 -32.99 -6.29
C ARG A 9 14.15 -33.47 -6.92
N THR A 10 14.19 -34.72 -7.35
CA THR A 10 15.32 -35.26 -8.11
C THR A 10 15.24 -34.70 -9.52
N ARG A 11 15.91 -33.56 -9.77
CA ARG A 11 16.25 -33.16 -11.14
C ARG A 11 17.14 -34.27 -11.70
N VAL A 12 16.61 -35.03 -12.66
CA VAL A 12 17.41 -35.96 -13.45
C VAL A 12 18.34 -35.10 -14.29
N VAL A 13 19.65 -35.17 -14.00
CA VAL A 13 20.68 -34.45 -14.73
C VAL A 13 21.20 -35.39 -15.82
N ASP A 14 21.00 -35.01 -17.08
CA ASP A 14 21.56 -35.76 -18.21
C ASP A 14 23.06 -35.47 -18.32
N LEU A 15 23.88 -36.43 -17.89
CA LEU A 15 25.34 -36.31 -17.86
C LEU A 15 25.96 -36.35 -19.27
N GLY A 16 25.21 -36.76 -20.30
CA GLY A 16 25.70 -36.84 -21.68
C GLY A 16 25.84 -35.49 -22.38
N LEU A 17 25.15 -34.45 -21.89
CA LEU A 17 25.15 -33.09 -22.45
C LEU A 17 26.03 -32.11 -21.66
N MET A 18 26.68 -32.56 -20.59
CA MET A 18 27.52 -31.73 -19.72
C MET A 18 28.99 -31.81 -20.14
N SER A 19 29.71 -30.71 -19.97
CA SER A 19 31.16 -30.72 -20.15
C SER A 19 31.82 -31.62 -19.09
N ARG A 20 32.99 -32.19 -19.41
CA ARG A 20 33.73 -33.07 -18.50
C ARG A 20 34.02 -32.40 -17.16
N GLU A 21 34.28 -31.10 -17.19
CA GLU A 21 34.55 -30.25 -16.03
C GLU A 21 33.29 -30.13 -15.14
N ASP A 22 32.11 -29.92 -15.73
CA ASP A 22 30.86 -29.82 -14.98
C ASP A 22 30.46 -31.17 -14.34
N VAL A 23 30.71 -32.28 -15.03
CA VAL A 23 30.49 -33.63 -14.47
C VAL A 23 31.38 -33.88 -13.25
N ILE A 24 32.65 -33.44 -13.30
CA ILE A 24 33.57 -33.53 -12.17
C ILE A 24 33.08 -32.67 -11.00
N GLU A 25 32.55 -31.48 -11.25
CA GLU A 25 32.02 -30.61 -10.20
C GLU A 25 30.77 -31.19 -9.55
N VAL A 26 29.84 -31.77 -10.34
CA VAL A 26 28.67 -32.48 -9.81
C VAL A 26 29.10 -33.67 -8.96
N ALA A 27 30.09 -34.45 -9.40
CA ALA A 27 30.62 -35.58 -8.63
C ALA A 27 31.25 -35.12 -7.30
N LYS A 28 32.00 -34.00 -7.30
CA LYS A 28 32.56 -33.42 -6.07
C LYS A 28 31.46 -32.97 -5.10
N LYS A 29 30.43 -32.28 -5.60
CA LYS A 29 29.27 -31.85 -4.80
C LYS A 29 28.50 -33.03 -4.23
N GLN A 30 28.31 -34.10 -5.02
CA GLN A 30 27.70 -35.33 -4.54
C GLN A 30 28.56 -36.02 -3.47
N ALA A 31 29.86 -36.15 -3.68
CA ALA A 31 30.77 -36.74 -2.70
C ALA A 31 30.78 -35.96 -1.37
N GLN A 32 30.74 -34.63 -1.44
CA GLN A 32 30.63 -33.79 -0.25
C GLN A 32 29.28 -33.96 0.45
N GLY A 33 28.17 -33.92 -0.30
CA GLY A 33 26.85 -34.16 0.24
C GLY A 33 26.69 -35.56 0.86
N ILE A 34 27.40 -36.57 0.34
CA ILE A 34 27.46 -37.91 0.94
C ILE A 34 28.21 -37.84 2.27
N ARG A 35 29.40 -37.23 2.33
CA ARG A 35 30.17 -37.08 3.58
C ARG A 35 29.37 -36.36 4.67
N GLU A 36 28.70 -35.27 4.31
CA GLU A 36 27.84 -34.52 5.24
C GLU A 36 26.66 -35.35 5.73
N LYS A 37 26.02 -36.13 4.84
CA LYS A 37 24.98 -37.08 5.23
C LYS A 37 25.52 -38.17 6.16
N THR A 38 26.68 -38.75 5.87
CA THR A 38 27.33 -39.75 6.74
C THR A 38 27.63 -39.19 8.12
N MET A 39 28.14 -37.95 8.21
CA MET A 39 28.34 -37.29 9.51
C MET A 39 27.03 -37.08 10.28
N ARG A 40 25.97 -36.65 9.57
CA ARG A 40 24.66 -36.43 10.19
C ARG A 40 24.02 -37.74 10.65
N ILE A 41 24.18 -38.81 9.88
CA ILE A 41 23.75 -40.16 10.25
C ILE A 41 24.50 -40.59 11.51
N LYS A 42 25.83 -40.46 11.55
CA LYS A 42 26.62 -40.79 12.74
C LYS A 42 26.20 -40.01 13.98
N ALA A 43 25.93 -38.71 13.83
CA ALA A 43 25.44 -37.88 14.94
C ALA A 43 24.04 -38.31 15.43
N LEU A 44 23.16 -38.75 14.51
CA LEU A 44 21.86 -39.29 14.87
C LEU A 44 21.98 -40.67 15.52
N GLU A 45 22.90 -41.52 15.06
CA GLU A 45 23.21 -42.82 15.66
C GLU A 45 23.75 -42.65 17.10
N ASP A 46 24.67 -41.71 17.31
CA ASP A 46 25.19 -41.36 18.64
C ASP A 46 24.09 -40.85 19.56
N LEU A 47 23.16 -40.03 19.04
CA LEU A 47 22.01 -39.51 19.80
C LEU A 47 21.00 -40.60 20.16
N VAL A 48 20.74 -41.54 19.24
CA VAL A 48 19.92 -42.72 19.52
C VAL A 48 20.58 -43.61 20.57
N ALA A 49 21.89 -43.83 20.48
CA ALA A 49 22.64 -44.58 21.48
C ALA A 49 22.59 -43.93 22.88
N GLN A 50 22.65 -42.59 22.95
CA GLN A 50 22.50 -41.84 24.20
C GLN A 50 21.10 -41.95 24.81
N LEU A 51 20.05 -41.91 23.97
CA LEU A 51 18.66 -41.97 24.44
C LEU A 51 18.19 -43.37 24.82
N THR A 52 18.74 -44.42 24.19
CA THR A 52 18.27 -45.80 24.36
C THR A 52 19.23 -46.71 25.10
N GLY A 53 20.48 -46.27 25.36
CA GLY A 53 21.50 -47.05 26.05
C GLY A 53 21.99 -48.27 25.26
N ARG A 54 21.57 -48.44 24.01
CA ARG A 54 22.03 -49.47 23.07
C ARG A 54 22.49 -48.82 21.77
N PRO A 55 23.67 -49.18 21.23
CA PRO A 55 24.03 -48.75 19.89
C PRO A 55 23.03 -49.34 18.88
N ALA A 56 22.67 -48.55 17.87
CA ALA A 56 21.80 -48.98 16.79
C ALA A 56 22.33 -50.28 16.15
N PRO A 57 21.47 -51.22 15.75
CA PRO A 57 21.93 -52.46 15.13
C PRO A 57 22.70 -52.11 13.85
N ASP A 58 23.96 -52.53 13.79
CA ASP A 58 24.78 -52.46 12.59
C ASP A 58 24.01 -53.11 11.44
N VAL A 59 23.44 -52.30 10.55
CA VAL A 59 23.04 -52.78 9.22
C VAL A 59 24.31 -52.86 8.38
N ALA A 60 25.24 -53.67 8.86
CA ALA A 60 26.39 -54.11 8.11
C ALA A 60 25.92 -55.23 7.18
N SER A 61 25.93 -54.91 5.88
CA SER A 61 26.21 -55.84 4.80
C SER A 61 25.21 -57.01 4.64
N THR A 62 24.32 -56.85 3.66
CA THR A 62 23.59 -57.94 3.03
C THR A 62 24.58 -58.91 2.36
N GLY A 63 25.12 -59.83 3.16
CA GLY A 63 25.80 -61.03 2.72
C GLY A 63 24.78 -62.14 2.49
N LEU A 64 24.65 -62.56 1.25
CA LEU A 64 23.82 -63.68 0.80
C LEU A 64 24.21 -64.99 1.51
N SER A 65 23.28 -65.65 2.22
CA SER A 65 23.09 -67.11 2.11
C SER A 65 21.87 -67.66 2.88
N PRO A 66 21.25 -68.76 2.39
CA PRO A 66 19.93 -69.23 2.80
C PRO A 66 19.96 -70.39 3.80
N ASN A 67 18.76 -70.70 4.32
CA ASN A 67 18.34 -71.84 5.15
C ASN A 67 18.39 -71.63 6.67
N GLN A 68 17.19 -71.51 7.27
CA GLN A 68 16.61 -72.66 7.97
C GLN A 68 15.14 -72.40 8.30
N SER A 69 14.27 -73.29 7.82
CA SER A 69 12.90 -73.44 8.25
C SER A 69 12.87 -73.98 9.68
N TYR A 70 12.15 -73.32 10.58
CA TYR A 70 11.62 -73.97 11.77
C TYR A 70 10.20 -73.46 12.06
N THR A 71 9.29 -74.42 12.05
CA THR A 71 7.87 -74.32 12.38
C THR A 71 7.69 -74.11 13.88
N GLY A 72 6.90 -73.11 14.26
CA GLY A 72 6.50 -72.91 15.66
C GLY A 72 5.42 -71.84 15.80
N SER A 73 4.17 -72.31 15.87
CA SER A 73 2.96 -71.69 16.44
C SER A 73 2.82 -70.16 16.53
N LEU A 74 1.79 -69.66 15.84
CA LEU A 74 1.10 -68.41 16.14
C LEU A 74 0.66 -68.32 17.62
N PRO A 75 0.71 -67.14 18.23
CA PRO A 75 -0.38 -66.63 19.04
C PRO A 75 -1.23 -65.65 18.23
N ALA A 76 -2.53 -65.65 18.49
CA ALA A 76 -3.49 -64.75 17.86
C ALA A 76 -3.50 -63.38 18.57
N THR A 77 -3.23 -62.29 17.84
CA THR A 77 -3.72 -60.92 18.16
C THR A 77 -3.95 -60.10 16.88
N PRO A 78 -5.17 -60.09 16.30
CA PRO A 78 -5.47 -59.30 15.09
C PRO A 78 -5.91 -57.85 15.34
N ALA A 79 -6.05 -57.43 16.61
CA ALA A 79 -6.65 -56.13 16.96
C ALA A 79 -5.64 -54.99 17.15
N GLU A 80 -4.44 -55.27 17.68
CA GLU A 80 -3.45 -54.24 18.02
C GLU A 80 -2.76 -53.66 16.77
N HIS A 81 -2.42 -54.50 15.78
CA HIS A 81 -1.78 -54.05 14.54
C HIS A 81 -2.66 -53.15 13.66
N ARG A 82 -3.99 -53.27 13.75
CA ARG A 82 -4.91 -52.33 13.07
C ARG A 82 -4.94 -50.96 13.76
N SER A 83 -4.86 -50.94 15.08
CA SER A 83 -4.80 -49.70 15.86
C SER A 83 -3.48 -48.96 15.67
N GLU A 84 -2.37 -49.71 15.57
CA GLU A 84 -1.03 -49.15 15.33
C GLU A 84 -0.91 -48.57 13.92
N LEU A 85 -1.45 -49.25 12.90
CA LEU A 85 -1.50 -48.73 11.53
C LEU A 85 -2.39 -47.48 11.40
N ALA A 86 -3.54 -47.45 12.08
CA ALA A 86 -4.42 -46.29 12.10
C ALA A 86 -3.78 -45.08 12.79
N LEU A 87 -3.04 -45.32 13.89
CA LEU A 87 -2.26 -44.28 14.57
C LEU A 87 -1.13 -43.74 13.68
N GLN A 88 -0.44 -44.63 12.95
CA GLN A 88 0.60 -44.23 12.00
C GLN A 88 0.04 -43.40 10.85
N GLN A 89 -1.13 -43.76 10.32
CA GLN A 89 -1.80 -42.99 9.28
C GLN A 89 -2.25 -41.61 9.79
N ALA A 90 -2.81 -41.52 10.99
CA ALA A 90 -3.20 -40.24 11.59
C ALA A 90 -1.99 -39.31 11.80
N MET A 91 -0.86 -39.86 12.28
CA MET A 91 0.38 -39.09 12.37
C MET A 91 0.85 -38.62 10.99
N GLU A 92 0.76 -39.44 9.95
CA GLU A 92 1.15 -39.02 8.61
C GLU A 92 0.24 -37.92 8.05
N GLU A 93 -1.06 -38.03 8.26
CA GLU A 93 -2.06 -37.02 7.87
C GLU A 93 -1.80 -35.68 8.56
N GLU A 94 -1.51 -35.66 9.86
CA GLU A 94 -1.14 -34.45 10.60
C GLU A 94 0.11 -33.79 10.02
N ARG A 95 1.04 -34.59 9.50
CA ARG A 95 2.32 -34.10 9.02
C ARG A 95 2.23 -33.57 7.60
N ILE A 96 1.35 -34.15 6.78
CA ILE A 96 0.95 -33.57 5.50
C ILE A 96 0.23 -32.24 5.76
N ALA A 97 -0.73 -32.21 6.70
CA ALA A 97 -1.44 -30.97 7.05
C ALA A 97 -0.46 -29.88 7.50
N TYR A 98 0.48 -30.21 8.39
CA TYR A 98 1.51 -29.27 8.83
C TYR A 98 2.42 -28.80 7.69
N ALA A 99 2.83 -29.69 6.78
CA ALA A 99 3.61 -29.32 5.60
C ALA A 99 2.84 -28.40 4.64
N THR A 100 1.53 -28.61 4.47
CA THR A 100 0.68 -27.72 3.67
C THR A 100 0.53 -26.35 4.32
N GLU A 101 0.39 -26.30 5.64
CA GLU A 101 0.28 -25.04 6.38
C GLU A 101 1.61 -24.26 6.36
N ILE A 102 2.75 -24.93 6.50
CA ILE A 102 4.07 -24.31 6.31
C ILE A 102 4.18 -23.72 4.90
N SER A 103 3.79 -24.48 3.86
CA SER A 103 3.86 -24.02 2.48
C SER A 103 3.00 -22.77 2.25
N ARG A 104 1.81 -22.73 2.85
CA ARG A 104 0.92 -21.56 2.82
C ARG A 104 1.56 -20.36 3.52
N ASN A 105 2.14 -20.57 4.70
CA ASN A 105 2.79 -19.51 5.48
C ASN A 105 4.05 -18.96 4.77
N GLU A 106 4.84 -19.83 4.14
CA GLU A 106 5.97 -19.41 3.31
C GLU A 106 5.52 -18.57 2.11
N GLN A 107 4.41 -18.95 1.45
CA GLN A 107 3.86 -18.18 0.35
C GLN A 107 3.37 -16.81 0.81
N LEU A 108 2.68 -16.75 1.96
CA LEU A 108 2.26 -15.48 2.56
C LEU A 108 3.45 -14.60 2.92
N THR A 109 4.52 -15.18 3.47
CA THR A 109 5.74 -14.43 3.81
C THR A 109 6.41 -13.87 2.56
N ARG A 110 6.49 -14.65 1.46
CA ARG A 110 7.02 -14.15 0.18
C ARG A 110 6.18 -12.99 -0.35
N GLU A 111 4.86 -13.13 -0.33
CA GLU A 111 3.94 -12.08 -0.78
C GLU A 111 4.12 -10.79 0.03
N LEU A 112 4.10 -10.89 1.36
CA LEU A 112 4.32 -9.74 2.25
C LEU A 112 5.70 -9.09 2.03
N GLN A 113 6.74 -9.90 1.79
CA GLN A 113 8.07 -9.38 1.46
C GLN A 113 8.05 -8.58 0.15
N THR A 114 7.41 -9.10 -0.90
CA THR A 114 7.31 -8.39 -2.18
C THR A 114 6.50 -7.10 -2.07
N GLN A 115 5.45 -7.08 -1.26
CA GLN A 115 4.68 -5.86 -0.99
C GLN A 115 5.51 -4.83 -0.24
N LEU A 116 6.31 -5.26 0.74
CA LEU A 116 7.20 -4.39 1.50
C LEU A 116 8.29 -3.78 0.59
N ASP A 117 8.89 -4.59 -0.29
CA ASP A 117 9.89 -4.11 -1.26
C ASP A 117 9.26 -3.10 -2.24
N THR A 118 8.06 -3.40 -2.74
CA THR A 118 7.32 -2.52 -3.65
C THR A 118 6.98 -1.19 -2.98
N LYS A 119 6.46 -1.23 -1.75
CA LYS A 119 6.13 -0.02 -0.98
C LYS A 119 7.37 0.80 -0.64
N THR A 120 8.49 0.15 -0.38
CA THR A 120 9.78 0.83 -0.15
C THR A 120 10.26 1.53 -1.43
N ALA A 121 10.13 0.90 -2.59
CA ALA A 121 10.42 1.53 -3.88
C ALA A 121 9.49 2.72 -4.18
N GLU A 122 8.20 2.61 -3.85
CA GLU A 122 7.25 3.72 -4.00
C GLU A 122 7.60 4.90 -3.07
N LEU A 123 7.96 4.64 -1.81
CA LEU A 123 8.34 5.68 -0.85
C LEU A 123 9.62 6.39 -1.27
N THR A 124 10.63 5.66 -1.74
CA THR A 124 11.87 6.25 -2.25
C THR A 124 11.60 7.11 -3.50
N ALA A 125 10.79 6.64 -4.44
CA ALA A 125 10.40 7.44 -5.61
C ALA A 125 9.61 8.71 -5.24
N LEU A 126 8.73 8.64 -4.23
CA LEU A 126 8.02 9.83 -3.73
C LEU A 126 8.97 10.80 -3.03
N GLN A 127 9.94 10.29 -2.27
CA GLN A 127 10.97 11.10 -1.62
C GLN A 127 11.80 11.87 -2.66
N ASP A 128 12.19 11.23 -3.75
CA ASP A 128 12.93 11.87 -4.84
C ASP A 128 12.10 12.99 -5.50
N LYS A 129 10.79 12.75 -5.74
CA LYS A 129 9.89 13.78 -6.26
C LYS A 129 9.77 14.98 -5.31
N VAL A 130 9.71 14.73 -3.99
CA VAL A 130 9.68 15.79 -2.98
C VAL A 130 10.98 16.60 -2.99
N ASN A 131 12.12 15.94 -3.13
CA ASN A 131 13.43 16.61 -3.22
C ASN A 131 13.51 17.50 -4.46
N VAL A 132 13.14 16.97 -5.63
CA VAL A 132 13.10 17.75 -6.89
C VAL A 132 12.15 18.94 -6.76
N TRP A 133 10.99 18.77 -6.14
CA TRP A 133 10.06 19.88 -5.95
C TRP A 133 10.60 20.92 -4.98
N ARG A 134 11.22 20.50 -3.89
CA ARG A 134 11.90 21.39 -2.94
C ARG A 134 12.98 22.24 -3.63
N GLU A 135 13.83 21.61 -4.45
CA GLU A 135 14.84 22.32 -5.24
C GLU A 135 14.22 23.34 -6.20
N LYS A 136 13.15 22.95 -6.91
CA LYS A 136 12.42 23.87 -7.79
C LYS A 136 11.85 25.06 -7.01
N VAL A 137 11.23 24.83 -5.86
CA VAL A 137 10.67 25.88 -4.99
C VAL A 137 11.77 26.81 -4.46
N MET A 138 12.92 26.27 -4.04
CA MET A 138 14.05 27.10 -3.63
C MET A 138 14.55 27.98 -4.77
N LEU A 139 14.64 27.43 -5.99
CA LEU A 139 15.06 28.18 -7.17
C LEU A 139 14.05 29.25 -7.58
N THR A 140 12.74 28.99 -7.52
CA THR A 140 11.72 30.01 -7.82
C THR A 140 11.70 31.08 -6.74
N SER A 141 11.74 30.70 -5.46
CA SER A 141 11.80 31.64 -4.33
C SER A 141 13.00 32.58 -4.43
N ARG A 142 14.17 32.07 -4.83
CA ARG A 142 15.36 32.90 -5.08
C ARG A 142 15.13 33.90 -6.22
N ARG A 143 14.55 33.46 -7.34
CA ARG A 143 14.22 34.36 -8.46
C ARG A 143 13.22 35.44 -8.04
N ASP A 144 12.21 35.07 -7.28
CA ASP A 144 11.19 36.01 -6.80
C ASP A 144 11.81 37.03 -5.85
N GLN A 145 12.71 36.62 -4.95
CA GLN A 145 13.45 37.54 -4.09
C GLN A 145 14.31 38.51 -4.90
N GLU A 146 14.97 38.05 -5.96
CA GLU A 146 15.75 38.90 -6.87
C GLU A 146 14.85 39.91 -7.60
N ILE A 147 13.67 39.49 -8.08
CA ILE A 147 12.70 40.39 -8.73
C ILE A 147 12.15 41.41 -7.73
N ILE A 148 11.78 40.98 -6.52
CA ILE A 148 11.30 41.88 -5.46
C ILE A 148 12.37 42.92 -5.12
N ALA A 149 13.63 42.50 -4.98
CA ALA A 149 14.74 43.41 -4.73
C ALA A 149 14.91 44.42 -5.88
N GLN A 150 14.79 43.99 -7.14
CA GLN A 150 14.82 44.89 -8.31
C GLN A 150 13.66 45.90 -8.31
N LEU A 151 12.44 45.44 -7.99
CA LEU A 151 11.26 46.31 -7.90
C LEU A 151 11.39 47.32 -6.76
N GLN A 152 11.87 46.89 -5.59
CA GLN A 152 12.16 47.77 -4.46
C GLN A 152 13.22 48.82 -4.82
N ALA A 153 14.28 48.43 -5.54
CA ALA A 153 15.29 49.37 -6.02
C ALA A 153 14.72 50.41 -7.00
N ARG A 154 13.86 49.99 -7.94
CA ARG A 154 13.17 50.91 -8.86
C ARG A 154 12.23 51.87 -8.14
N LEU A 155 11.48 51.39 -7.14
CA LEU A 155 10.63 52.24 -6.32
C LEU A 155 11.44 53.27 -5.53
N GLY A 156 12.57 52.88 -4.95
CA GLY A 156 13.49 53.81 -4.28
C GLY A 156 14.09 54.86 -5.22
N GLN A 157 14.44 54.47 -6.45
CA GLN A 157 14.90 55.39 -7.50
C GLN A 157 13.82 56.39 -7.92
N LEU A 158 12.57 55.95 -8.10
CA LEU A 158 11.43 56.80 -8.43
C LEU A 158 11.11 57.78 -7.29
N GLN A 159 11.16 57.34 -6.03
CA GLN A 159 10.99 58.22 -4.88
C GLN A 159 12.10 59.28 -4.80
N SER A 160 13.33 58.92 -5.17
CA SER A 160 14.47 59.85 -5.20
C SER A 160 14.39 60.88 -6.35
N THR A 161 13.82 60.50 -7.51
CA THR A 161 13.62 61.40 -8.66
C THR A 161 12.38 62.28 -8.54
N THR A 162 11.37 61.89 -7.76
CA THR A 162 10.16 62.70 -7.54
C THR A 162 10.41 63.91 -6.63
N ILE A 163 11.51 63.94 -5.88
CA ILE A 163 11.86 65.08 -5.00
C ILE A 163 12.46 66.27 -5.81
N THR A 164 12.75 66.11 -7.11
CA THR A 164 13.43 67.15 -7.93
C THR A 164 12.58 67.80 -9.03
N ALA A 165 11.30 67.45 -9.20
CA ALA A 165 10.44 68.07 -10.21
C ALA A 165 9.10 68.54 -9.60
N ALA A 166 8.89 69.85 -9.63
CA ALA A 166 7.71 70.53 -9.13
C ALA A 166 6.42 70.21 -9.91
N THR A 167 5.29 70.36 -9.20
CA THR A 167 3.86 70.08 -9.45
C THR A 167 3.28 70.55 -10.81
N PRO A 168 2.17 69.93 -11.25
CA PRO A 168 0.84 70.52 -10.99
C PRO A 168 -0.29 69.51 -10.64
N ALA A 169 -1.31 70.00 -9.92
CA ALA A 169 -2.58 69.32 -9.56
C ALA A 169 -2.49 68.19 -8.51
N ALA A 170 -2.14 68.57 -7.28
CA ALA A 170 -2.13 67.67 -6.12
C ALA A 170 -3.57 67.35 -5.65
N ILE A 171 -4.07 66.19 -6.05
CA ILE A 171 -5.12 65.49 -5.31
C ILE A 171 -4.51 65.14 -3.94
N SER A 172 -5.17 65.53 -2.85
CA SER A 172 -4.66 65.30 -1.50
C SER A 172 -4.27 63.82 -1.30
N PRO A 173 -3.12 63.51 -0.68
CA PRO A 173 -2.64 62.14 -0.50
C PRO A 173 -3.69 61.26 0.20
N ASP A 174 -4.48 61.85 1.10
CA ASP A 174 -5.58 61.17 1.79
C ASP A 174 -6.69 60.67 0.85
N VAL A 175 -6.97 61.37 -0.25
CA VAL A 175 -7.99 60.97 -1.24
C VAL A 175 -7.47 59.83 -2.11
N LEU A 176 -6.18 59.85 -2.44
CA LEU A 176 -5.51 58.74 -3.13
C LEU A 176 -5.41 57.50 -2.23
N GLU A 177 -5.08 57.69 -0.96
CA GLU A 177 -5.01 56.60 0.01
C GLU A 177 -6.39 55.98 0.26
N ALA A 178 -7.43 56.80 0.41
CA ALA A 178 -8.82 56.33 0.51
C ALA A 178 -9.25 55.55 -0.75
N ALA A 179 -8.95 56.05 -1.94
CA ALA A 179 -9.27 55.36 -3.20
C ALA A 179 -8.50 54.04 -3.35
N VAL A 180 -7.23 53.97 -2.92
CA VAL A 180 -6.44 52.74 -2.91
C VAL A 180 -7.00 51.74 -1.90
N GLN A 181 -7.37 52.19 -0.69
CA GLN A 181 -8.00 51.34 0.32
C GLN A 181 -9.37 50.82 -0.14
N GLU A 182 -10.15 51.63 -0.85
CA GLU A 182 -11.41 51.22 -1.45
C GLU A 182 -11.18 50.16 -2.54
N LYS A 183 -10.22 50.37 -3.45
CA LYS A 183 -9.87 49.38 -4.47
C LYS A 183 -9.31 48.09 -3.88
N LEU A 184 -8.54 48.17 -2.79
CA LEU A 184 -8.07 47.02 -2.04
C LEU A 184 -9.22 46.28 -1.37
N SER A 185 -10.22 46.98 -0.85
CA SER A 185 -11.40 46.38 -0.24
C SER A 185 -12.25 45.64 -1.28
N HIS A 186 -12.49 46.27 -2.43
CA HIS A 186 -13.17 45.64 -3.57
C HIS A 186 -12.39 44.45 -4.11
N TRP A 187 -11.06 44.52 -4.18
CA TRP A 187 -10.23 43.41 -4.60
C TRP A 187 -10.27 42.26 -3.59
N LYS A 188 -10.18 42.54 -2.29
CA LYS A 188 -10.34 41.54 -1.22
C LYS A 188 -11.70 40.86 -1.30
N GLU A 189 -12.77 41.61 -1.52
CA GLU A 189 -14.12 41.06 -1.67
C GLU A 189 -14.25 40.20 -2.93
N ARG A 190 -13.67 40.64 -4.06
CA ARG A 190 -13.62 39.85 -5.30
C ARG A 190 -12.81 38.56 -5.16
N VAL A 191 -11.69 38.61 -4.45
CA VAL A 191 -10.87 37.42 -4.18
C VAL A 191 -11.63 36.46 -3.26
N LYS A 192 -12.30 36.98 -2.22
CA LYS A 192 -13.12 36.17 -1.31
C LYS A 192 -14.26 35.48 -2.04
N THR A 193 -14.99 36.20 -2.90
CA THR A 193 -16.08 35.64 -3.71
C THR A 193 -15.57 34.61 -4.72
N LYS A 194 -14.46 34.89 -5.43
CA LYS A 194 -13.84 33.91 -6.34
C LYS A 194 -13.35 32.66 -5.59
N MET A 195 -12.71 32.83 -4.43
CA MET A 195 -12.25 31.73 -3.60
C MET A 195 -13.43 30.87 -3.11
N GLN A 196 -14.55 31.49 -2.76
CA GLN A 196 -15.76 30.76 -2.40
C GLN A 196 -16.32 29.96 -3.58
N GLN A 197 -16.38 30.56 -4.78
CA GLN A 197 -16.79 29.86 -6.00
C GLN A 197 -15.86 28.67 -6.32
N ASP A 198 -14.55 28.85 -6.18
CA ASP A 198 -13.56 27.79 -6.39
C ASP A 198 -13.73 26.67 -5.35
N MET A 199 -14.01 27.02 -4.09
CA MET A 199 -14.34 26.05 -3.04
C MET A 199 -15.59 25.23 -3.36
N ASP A 200 -16.67 25.89 -3.78
CA ASP A 200 -17.92 25.22 -4.17
C ASP A 200 -17.70 24.31 -5.37
N ARG A 201 -16.89 24.75 -6.34
CA ARG A 201 -16.52 23.95 -7.52
C ARG A 201 -15.67 22.73 -7.17
N ILE A 202 -14.73 22.87 -6.23
CA ILE A 202 -13.92 21.74 -5.74
C ILE A 202 -14.83 20.70 -5.09
N HIS A 203 -15.77 21.13 -4.24
CA HIS A 203 -16.74 20.21 -3.63
C HIS A 203 -17.57 19.46 -4.67
N GLU A 204 -18.06 20.15 -5.70
CA GLU A 204 -18.78 19.50 -6.80
C GLU A 204 -17.92 18.44 -7.52
N LEU A 205 -16.64 18.75 -7.79
CA LEU A 205 -15.72 17.81 -8.42
C LEU A 205 -15.41 16.61 -7.51
N GLU A 206 -15.27 16.83 -6.20
CA GLU A 206 -15.09 15.76 -5.22
C GLU A 206 -16.30 14.83 -5.15
N GLU A 207 -17.53 15.37 -5.22
CA GLU A 207 -18.74 14.55 -5.28
C GLU A 207 -18.82 13.71 -6.56
N ARG A 208 -18.50 14.32 -7.71
CA ARG A 208 -18.43 13.58 -8.98
C ARG A 208 -17.38 12.48 -8.95
N LEU A 209 -16.21 12.73 -8.35
CA LEU A 209 -15.17 11.73 -8.18
C LEU A 209 -15.61 10.60 -7.25
N LYS A 210 -16.25 10.91 -6.12
CA LYS A 210 -16.84 9.90 -5.24
C LYS A 210 -17.90 9.06 -5.95
N LEU A 211 -18.73 9.67 -6.79
CA LEU A 211 -19.76 8.97 -7.56
C LEU A 211 -19.14 8.00 -8.58
N ILE A 212 -18.07 8.41 -9.26
CA ILE A 212 -17.30 7.55 -10.17
C ILE A 212 -16.59 6.44 -9.39
N GLN A 213 -15.99 6.76 -8.25
CA GLN A 213 -15.32 5.79 -7.39
C GLN A 213 -16.29 4.72 -6.86
N ASN A 214 -17.48 5.12 -6.41
CA ASN A 214 -18.52 4.22 -5.93
C ASN A 214 -19.09 3.35 -7.08
N LYS A 215 -19.24 3.92 -8.28
CA LYS A 215 -19.64 3.17 -9.47
C LYS A 215 -18.60 2.12 -9.87
N ASN A 216 -17.33 2.36 -9.59
CA ASN A 216 -16.23 1.41 -9.80
C ASN A 216 -15.98 0.47 -8.61
N GLN A 217 -16.67 0.69 -7.47
CA GLN A 217 -16.60 -0.13 -6.25
C GLN A 217 -17.90 -0.89 -5.99
N SER A 218 -18.39 -1.68 -6.95
CA SER A 218 -19.08 -2.96 -6.68
C SER A 218 -19.35 -3.74 -7.98
N PRO A 219 -19.22 -5.10 -8.01
CA PRO A 219 -19.05 -6.01 -6.88
C PRO A 219 -17.70 -6.78 -6.90
N SER A 220 -16.93 -6.65 -5.82
CA SER A 220 -16.34 -7.82 -5.15
C SER A 220 -16.00 -7.44 -3.72
N LYS A 221 -16.68 -8.08 -2.79
CA LYS A 221 -16.61 -7.83 -1.35
C LYS A 221 -15.44 -8.65 -0.78
N THR A 222 -14.81 -8.08 0.26
CA THR A 222 -14.34 -8.73 1.51
C THR A 222 -12.82 -8.68 1.75
N VAL A 223 -12.47 -7.80 2.73
CA VAL A 223 -11.39 -7.82 3.75
C VAL A 223 -10.09 -7.06 3.48
N ALA A 224 -10.03 -5.87 4.12
CA ALA A 224 -8.95 -5.26 4.92
C ALA A 224 -7.57 -5.02 4.26
N ASP A 225 -6.86 -3.92 4.48
CA ASP A 225 -7.05 -2.86 5.45
C ASP A 225 -6.32 -1.59 5.02
N THR A 226 -6.81 -0.48 5.54
CA THR A 226 -6.40 0.88 5.27
C THR A 226 -5.35 1.35 6.28
N VAL A 227 -4.22 1.91 5.85
CA VAL A 227 -3.48 2.89 6.67
C VAL A 227 -3.01 4.08 5.83
N GLN A 228 -3.83 5.14 5.92
CA GLN A 228 -3.48 6.55 6.09
C GLN A 228 -2.48 7.21 5.13
N ARG A 229 -3.03 7.90 4.14
CA ARG A 229 -2.48 9.13 3.59
C ARG A 229 -3.25 10.31 4.21
N LYS A 230 -2.61 11.06 5.10
CA LYS A 230 -3.03 12.41 5.45
C LYS A 230 -2.71 13.35 4.28
N HIS A 231 -3.68 14.22 3.99
CA HIS A 231 -3.64 15.40 3.13
C HIS A 231 -2.33 16.19 3.29
N ILE A 232 -1.85 16.92 2.27
CA ILE A 232 -2.23 18.31 2.01
C ILE A 232 -1.93 18.67 0.54
N THR A 233 -2.98 18.89 -0.23
CA THR A 233 -3.13 19.89 -1.32
C THR A 233 -3.44 21.27 -0.67
N PRO A 234 -3.56 22.42 -1.36
CA PRO A 234 -3.43 22.73 -2.80
C PRO A 234 -2.67 24.07 -3.07
N SER A 235 -2.34 24.46 -4.31
CA SER A 235 -3.18 25.28 -5.22
C SER A 235 -2.30 25.69 -6.42
N SER A 236 -2.76 25.59 -7.68
CA SER A 236 -3.56 26.60 -8.43
C SER A 236 -2.78 27.93 -8.61
N GLN A 237 -2.63 28.55 -9.78
CA GLN A 237 -3.47 28.61 -10.99
C GLN A 237 -2.80 29.54 -12.05
N LEU A 238 -3.27 29.47 -13.31
CA LEU A 238 -3.28 30.53 -14.36
C LEU A 238 -1.92 30.91 -15.02
N SER A 239 -1.78 31.18 -16.32
CA SER A 239 -2.70 31.84 -17.27
C SER A 239 -2.27 31.63 -18.74
N GLN A 240 -3.27 31.54 -19.63
CA GLN A 240 -3.46 32.13 -20.97
C GLN A 240 -2.31 32.38 -21.98
N GLN A 241 -2.69 32.19 -23.27
CA GLN A 241 -2.22 32.79 -24.55
C GLN A 241 -1.28 31.97 -25.48
N GLU A 242 -1.84 31.56 -26.63
CA GLU A 242 -1.22 31.29 -27.94
C GLU A 242 -0.67 32.60 -28.60
N PRO A 243 -0.03 32.64 -29.80
CA PRO A 243 0.41 31.57 -30.73
C PRO A 243 1.89 31.73 -31.24
N HIS A 244 2.45 30.72 -31.93
CA HIS A 244 3.17 30.88 -33.22
C HIS A 244 3.72 29.55 -33.78
N ASP A 245 3.42 29.35 -35.07
CA ASP A 245 3.99 28.37 -36.01
C ASP A 245 5.52 28.28 -35.99
N VAL A 246 6.05 27.05 -36.07
CA VAL A 246 7.11 26.68 -37.03
C VAL A 246 6.93 25.21 -37.43
N PHE A 247 6.59 25.01 -38.70
CA PHE A 247 6.71 23.74 -39.42
C PHE A 247 8.12 23.16 -39.29
N LYS A 248 8.23 21.88 -38.91
CA LYS A 248 9.32 21.01 -39.37
C LYS A 248 8.81 19.60 -39.61
N THR A 249 8.48 19.37 -40.88
CA THR A 249 8.43 18.06 -41.52
C THR A 249 9.81 17.41 -41.41
N GLN A 250 9.89 16.19 -40.87
CA GLN A 250 10.95 15.26 -41.22
C GLN A 250 10.42 13.82 -41.14
N GLU A 251 10.16 13.32 -42.35
CA GLU A 251 10.23 11.97 -42.89
C GLU A 251 10.19 10.76 -41.95
N ALA A 252 9.20 9.94 -42.25
CA ALA A 252 9.00 8.57 -41.82
C ALA A 252 10.13 7.64 -42.30
N THR A 253 10.47 6.68 -41.44
CA THR A 253 10.94 5.36 -41.85
C THR A 253 9.93 4.32 -41.35
N HIS A 254 9.15 3.80 -42.30
CA HIS A 254 8.80 2.39 -42.50
C HIS A 254 9.35 1.46 -41.39
N THR A 255 8.59 0.70 -40.61
CA THR A 255 7.60 -0.36 -40.93
C THR A 255 7.03 -0.84 -39.58
N ASP A 256 5.83 -1.45 -39.56
CA ASP A 256 5.19 -2.14 -38.41
C ASP A 256 4.13 -1.37 -37.59
N MET A 257 3.11 -0.76 -38.21
CA MET A 257 1.86 -0.40 -37.49
C MET A 257 0.66 -0.25 -38.45
N GLU A 258 0.09 -1.35 -38.96
CA GLU A 258 -1.06 -1.27 -39.89
C GLU A 258 -2.43 -1.68 -39.28
N GLU A 259 -2.50 -2.11 -38.02
CA GLU A 259 -3.78 -2.50 -37.37
C GLU A 259 -4.36 -1.47 -36.38
N ALA A 260 -3.60 -0.47 -35.95
CA ALA A 260 -4.04 0.53 -34.97
C ALA A 260 -4.92 1.70 -35.50
N PRO A 261 -4.81 2.19 -36.77
CA PRO A 261 -5.55 3.38 -37.19
C PRO A 261 -7.04 3.09 -37.48
N HIS A 262 -7.39 1.86 -37.86
CA HIS A 262 -8.78 1.51 -38.19
C HIS A 262 -9.70 1.45 -36.97
N GLN A 263 -9.20 0.97 -35.83
CA GLN A 263 -10.04 0.84 -34.63
C GLN A 263 -10.35 2.19 -33.98
N ILE A 264 -9.41 3.13 -34.05
CA ILE A 264 -9.62 4.51 -33.59
C ILE A 264 -10.56 5.26 -34.52
N ASP A 265 -10.45 5.05 -35.84
CA ASP A 265 -11.37 5.66 -36.81
C ASP A 265 -12.80 5.10 -36.71
N GLU A 266 -12.96 3.79 -36.46
CA GLU A 266 -14.28 3.21 -36.23
C GLU A 266 -14.90 3.70 -34.92
N GLN A 267 -14.13 3.79 -33.82
CA GLN A 267 -14.63 4.39 -32.57
C GLN A 267 -15.01 5.87 -32.73
N LYS A 268 -14.27 6.64 -33.53
CA LYS A 268 -14.63 8.03 -33.85
C LYS A 268 -15.90 8.11 -34.68
N LYS A 269 -16.09 7.22 -35.67
CA LYS A 269 -17.33 7.16 -36.45
C LYS A 269 -18.53 6.79 -35.60
N GLU A 270 -18.36 5.84 -34.67
CA GLU A 270 -19.41 5.43 -33.73
C GLU A 270 -19.78 6.57 -32.77
N HIS A 271 -18.78 7.27 -32.22
CA HIS A 271 -19.02 8.46 -31.37
C HIS A 271 -19.68 9.61 -32.14
N VAL A 272 -19.34 9.82 -33.41
CA VAL A 272 -19.99 10.81 -34.28
C VAL A 272 -21.43 10.41 -34.60
N LEU A 273 -21.70 9.13 -34.83
CA LEU A 273 -23.05 8.61 -35.04
C LEU A 273 -23.92 8.73 -33.78
N GLU A 274 -23.38 8.46 -32.60
CA GLU A 274 -24.07 8.66 -31.32
C GLU A 274 -24.38 10.13 -31.06
N THR A 275 -23.44 11.04 -31.33
CA THR A 275 -23.70 12.49 -31.19
C THR A 275 -24.74 12.99 -32.19
N ILE A 276 -24.70 12.54 -33.45
CA ILE A 276 -25.74 12.86 -34.43
C ILE A 276 -27.11 12.31 -34.02
N GLN A 277 -27.17 11.13 -33.41
CA GLN A 277 -28.43 10.58 -32.88
C GLN A 277 -28.90 11.33 -31.65
N ALA A 278 -28.00 11.69 -30.74
CA ALA A 278 -28.30 12.48 -29.55
C ALA A 278 -28.83 13.87 -29.92
N ASP A 279 -28.27 14.52 -30.96
CA ASP A 279 -28.69 15.83 -31.45
C ASP A 279 -30.02 15.78 -32.23
N LYS A 280 -30.40 14.62 -32.76
CA LYS A 280 -31.66 14.44 -33.51
C LYS A 280 -32.90 14.62 -32.62
N ILE A 281 -32.80 14.29 -31.33
CA ILE A 281 -33.89 14.43 -30.36
C ILE A 281 -34.18 15.92 -30.05
N PRO A 282 -33.20 16.74 -29.59
CA PRO A 282 -33.43 18.15 -29.32
C PRO A 282 -33.75 18.94 -30.59
N ILE A 283 -33.22 18.55 -31.76
CA ILE A 283 -33.62 19.20 -33.04
C ILE A 283 -35.10 18.94 -33.35
N LYS A 284 -35.61 17.73 -33.07
CA LYS A 284 -37.04 17.42 -33.25
C LYS A 284 -37.91 18.15 -32.22
N GLU A 285 -37.46 18.23 -30.98
CA GLU A 285 -38.14 18.98 -29.92
C GLU A 285 -38.18 20.48 -30.27
N LEU A 286 -37.07 21.07 -30.72
CA LEU A 286 -37.02 22.44 -31.23
C LEU A 286 -37.93 22.63 -32.46
N HIS A 287 -37.99 21.65 -33.37
CA HIS A 287 -38.93 21.73 -34.51
C HIS A 287 -40.39 21.70 -34.05
N GLN A 288 -40.71 20.90 -33.03
CA GLN A 288 -42.04 20.79 -32.45
C GLN A 288 -42.42 22.05 -31.65
N GLU A 289 -41.48 22.60 -30.87
CA GLU A 289 -41.61 23.88 -30.17
C GLU A 289 -41.71 25.07 -31.11
N LEU A 290 -41.11 25.02 -32.30
CA LEU A 290 -41.26 26.06 -33.33
C LEU A 290 -42.54 25.89 -34.16
N GLN A 291 -43.05 24.66 -34.29
CA GLN A 291 -44.34 24.39 -34.93
C GLN A 291 -45.54 24.72 -34.05
N ALA A 292 -45.43 24.57 -32.72
CA ALA A 292 -46.48 24.93 -31.76
C ALA A 292 -46.94 26.42 -31.88
N PRO A 293 -46.04 27.43 -31.94
CA PRO A 293 -46.43 28.82 -32.13
C PRO A 293 -46.77 29.14 -33.59
N ARG A 294 -46.19 28.44 -34.57
CA ARG A 294 -46.53 28.65 -36.00
C ARG A 294 -47.94 28.17 -36.34
N SER A 295 -48.41 27.10 -35.69
CA SER A 295 -49.79 26.60 -35.82
C SER A 295 -50.81 27.52 -35.14
N GLY A 296 -50.37 28.36 -34.20
CA GLY A 296 -51.19 29.41 -33.58
C GLY A 296 -51.07 30.80 -34.23
N SER A 297 -50.16 31.00 -35.19
CA SER A 297 -49.79 32.33 -35.70
C SER A 297 -50.25 32.63 -37.13
N THR A 298 -50.88 31.70 -37.85
CA THR A 298 -51.39 31.98 -39.20
C THR A 298 -52.71 32.75 -39.23
N GLU A 299 -53.32 33.08 -38.09
CA GLU A 299 -54.60 33.82 -38.04
C GLU A 299 -54.59 35.09 -37.17
N CYS A 300 -53.46 35.52 -36.62
CA CYS A 300 -53.43 36.67 -35.71
C CYS A 300 -52.89 37.93 -36.39
N ASN A 301 -53.76 38.61 -37.16
CA ASN A 301 -53.65 40.06 -37.37
C ASN A 301 -54.02 40.73 -36.03
N ILE A 302 -53.04 41.00 -35.17
CA ILE A 302 -53.33 41.52 -33.82
C ILE A 302 -53.28 43.04 -33.79
N SER A 303 -54.45 43.61 -33.55
CA SER A 303 -54.70 44.96 -33.09
C SER A 303 -53.91 45.24 -31.79
N PHE A 304 -53.30 46.42 -31.72
CA PHE A 304 -52.62 46.96 -30.53
C PHE A 304 -53.64 47.39 -29.46
N GLU A 305 -54.22 46.44 -28.75
CA GLU A 305 -54.79 46.66 -27.40
C GLU A 305 -55.05 45.29 -26.77
N THR A 306 -54.19 44.85 -25.85
CA THR A 306 -54.40 43.59 -25.13
C THR A 306 -55.65 43.73 -24.26
N PRO A 307 -56.68 42.89 -24.44
CA PRO A 307 -57.89 42.93 -23.62
C PRO A 307 -57.53 42.76 -22.14
N THR A 308 -58.07 43.62 -21.29
CA THR A 308 -57.85 43.65 -19.83
C THR A 308 -58.04 42.27 -19.17
N ASP A 309 -58.89 41.43 -19.75
CA ASP A 309 -59.16 40.05 -19.32
C ASP A 309 -57.95 39.12 -19.45
N VAL A 310 -57.13 39.29 -20.50
CA VAL A 310 -55.92 38.49 -20.72
C VAL A 310 -54.87 38.86 -19.67
N VAL A 311 -54.70 40.15 -19.38
CA VAL A 311 -53.79 40.63 -18.34
C VAL A 311 -54.22 40.15 -16.95
N HIS A 312 -55.53 40.17 -16.67
CA HIS A 312 -56.06 39.65 -15.41
C HIS A 312 -55.85 38.13 -15.29
N SER A 313 -56.11 37.37 -16.35
CA SER A 313 -55.86 35.91 -16.37
C SER A 313 -54.39 35.57 -16.17
N ILE A 314 -53.48 36.32 -16.82
CA ILE A 314 -52.03 36.14 -16.62
C ILE A 314 -51.65 36.49 -15.17
N GLY A 315 -52.20 37.57 -14.61
CA GLY A 315 -51.96 37.94 -13.22
C GLY A 315 -52.42 36.86 -12.23
N VAL A 316 -53.61 36.28 -12.44
CA VAL A 316 -54.14 35.19 -11.63
C VAL A 316 -53.29 33.91 -11.78
N ALA A 317 -52.90 33.57 -13.01
CA ALA A 317 -52.02 32.43 -13.28
C ALA A 317 -50.66 32.59 -12.59
N ALA A 318 -50.01 33.75 -12.73
CA ALA A 318 -48.73 34.06 -12.10
C ALA A 318 -48.81 33.99 -10.57
N VAL A 319 -49.89 34.51 -9.96
CA VAL A 319 -50.10 34.40 -8.50
C VAL A 319 -50.28 32.93 -8.07
N SER A 320 -51.00 32.13 -8.87
CA SER A 320 -51.18 30.71 -8.58
C SER A 320 -49.88 29.91 -8.70
N GLU A 321 -49.03 30.23 -9.68
CA GLU A 321 -47.70 29.63 -9.86
C GLU A 321 -46.75 30.04 -8.73
N LEU A 322 -46.73 31.31 -8.35
CA LEU A 322 -45.94 31.78 -7.21
C LEU A 322 -46.33 31.06 -5.92
N LYS A 323 -47.64 30.87 -5.68
CA LYS A 323 -48.13 30.11 -4.53
C LYS A 323 -47.73 28.63 -4.59
N HIS A 324 -47.75 28.03 -5.78
CA HIS A 324 -47.31 26.66 -5.99
C HIS A 324 -45.80 26.51 -5.74
N LEU A 325 -44.98 27.41 -6.29
CA LEU A 325 -43.55 27.46 -6.08
C LEU A 325 -43.20 27.67 -4.61
N GLN A 326 -43.89 28.56 -3.90
CA GLN A 326 -43.71 28.75 -2.46
C GLN A 326 -43.96 27.46 -1.68
N LYS A 327 -45.03 26.72 -2.01
CA LYS A 327 -45.33 25.43 -1.39
C LYS A 327 -44.24 24.39 -1.67
N ASN A 328 -43.73 24.37 -2.90
CA ASN A 328 -42.66 23.45 -3.30
C ASN A 328 -41.33 23.79 -2.62
N MET A 329 -40.99 25.07 -2.46
CA MET A 329 -39.80 25.51 -1.72
C MET A 329 -39.90 25.10 -0.24
N ALA A 330 -41.01 25.41 0.42
CA ALA A 330 -41.22 25.03 1.83
C ALA A 330 -41.14 23.51 2.05
N PHE A 331 -41.66 22.71 1.11
CA PHE A 331 -41.55 21.26 1.16
C PHE A 331 -40.10 20.78 1.02
N ARG A 332 -39.34 21.36 0.08
CA ARG A 332 -37.91 21.05 -0.11
C ARG A 332 -37.08 21.48 1.10
N GLU A 333 -37.36 22.63 1.69
CA GLU A 333 -36.71 23.12 2.91
C GLU A 333 -36.90 22.13 4.06
N LEU A 334 -38.14 21.68 4.31
CA LEU A 334 -38.43 20.68 5.34
C LEU A 334 -37.70 19.35 5.07
N SER A 335 -37.69 18.90 3.82
CA SER A 335 -36.95 17.69 3.42
C SER A 335 -35.45 17.84 3.68
N ASN A 336 -34.87 19.00 3.35
CA ASN A 336 -33.46 19.28 3.57
C ASN A 336 -33.15 19.34 5.07
N GLU A 337 -33.98 19.98 5.88
CA GLU A 337 -33.84 20.00 7.34
C GLU A 337 -33.83 18.60 7.94
N GLN A 338 -34.71 17.71 7.47
CA GLN A 338 -34.73 16.30 7.90
C GLN A 338 -33.43 15.58 7.52
N THR A 339 -32.93 15.77 6.30
CA THR A 339 -31.65 15.17 5.87
C THR A 339 -30.47 15.70 6.68
N ILE A 340 -30.42 17.01 6.96
CA ILE A 340 -29.38 17.63 7.79
C ILE A 340 -29.44 17.07 9.21
N HIS A 341 -30.63 16.90 9.77
CA HIS A 341 -30.80 16.34 11.11
C HIS A 341 -30.32 14.88 11.18
N SER A 342 -30.69 14.06 10.19
CA SER A 342 -30.24 12.67 10.08
C SER A 342 -28.72 12.57 9.91
N LEU A 343 -28.12 13.37 9.03
CA LEU A 343 -26.66 13.40 8.84
C LEU A 343 -25.94 13.88 10.11
N THR A 344 -26.52 14.84 10.83
CA THR A 344 -25.95 15.33 12.09
C THR A 344 -25.91 14.23 13.15
N GLN A 345 -26.99 13.45 13.27
CA GLN A 345 -27.04 12.30 14.18
C GLN A 345 -26.00 11.23 13.78
N GLU A 346 -25.87 10.93 12.50
CA GLU A 346 -24.88 9.95 12.03
C GLU A 346 -23.45 10.42 12.26
N VAL A 347 -23.14 11.70 12.02
CA VAL A 347 -21.83 12.28 12.34
C VAL A 347 -21.54 12.19 13.85
N GLN A 348 -22.54 12.43 14.71
CA GLN A 348 -22.37 12.26 16.15
C GLN A 348 -22.13 10.80 16.53
N ARG A 349 -22.86 9.86 15.92
CA ARG A 349 -22.68 8.42 16.13
C ARG A 349 -21.27 7.98 15.74
N LEU A 350 -20.82 8.36 14.55
CA LEU A 350 -19.48 8.03 14.03
C LEU A 350 -18.36 8.64 14.87
N LYS A 351 -18.55 9.85 15.42
CA LYS A 351 -17.58 10.43 16.37
C LYS A 351 -17.42 9.58 17.62
N VAL A 352 -18.52 9.10 18.20
CA VAL A 352 -18.48 8.24 19.39
C VAL A 352 -17.83 6.89 19.05
N GLU A 353 -18.13 6.31 17.89
CA GLU A 353 -17.51 5.07 17.42
C GLU A 353 -15.99 5.23 17.20
N LEU A 354 -15.55 6.35 16.60
CA LEU A 354 -14.13 6.62 16.38
C LEU A 354 -13.38 6.77 17.71
N GLU A 355 -13.93 7.52 18.66
CA GLU A 355 -13.33 7.66 20.00
C GLU A 355 -13.28 6.33 20.76
N ARG A 356 -14.26 5.45 20.55
CA ARG A 356 -14.24 4.10 21.12
C ARG A 356 -13.14 3.24 20.49
N ALA A 357 -13.06 3.20 19.16
CA ALA A 357 -12.05 2.45 18.45
C ALA A 357 -10.63 2.93 18.82
N ARG A 358 -10.45 4.24 19.01
CA ARG A 358 -9.20 4.81 19.49
C ARG A 358 -8.82 4.31 20.90
N ARG A 359 -9.77 4.30 21.84
CA ARG A 359 -9.52 3.77 23.19
C ARG A 359 -9.16 2.28 23.17
N GLU A 360 -9.88 1.48 22.38
CA GLU A 360 -9.59 0.05 22.22
C GLU A 360 -8.19 -0.16 21.60
N GLN A 361 -7.77 0.70 20.66
CA GLN A 361 -6.42 0.67 20.11
C GLN A 361 -5.34 1.04 21.15
N GLU A 362 -5.58 2.06 21.97
CA GLU A 362 -4.67 2.49 23.04
C GLU A 362 -4.52 1.39 24.10
N GLU A 363 -5.62 0.71 24.49
CA GLU A 363 -5.60 -0.44 25.40
C GLU A 363 -4.83 -1.63 24.82
N ALA A 364 -5.05 -1.96 23.54
CA ALA A 364 -4.33 -3.04 22.86
C ALA A 364 -2.82 -2.75 22.74
N ALA A 365 -2.46 -1.49 22.46
CA ALA A 365 -1.05 -1.07 22.41
C ALA A 365 -0.39 -1.17 23.80
N GLY A 366 -1.08 -0.73 24.86
CA GLY A 366 -0.61 -0.87 26.23
C GLY A 366 -0.41 -2.32 26.63
N ALA A 367 -1.36 -3.21 26.28
CA ALA A 367 -1.21 -4.64 26.53
C ALA A 367 0.02 -5.23 25.81
N MET A 368 0.26 -4.86 24.55
CA MET A 368 1.42 -5.31 23.80
C MET A 368 2.75 -4.82 24.42
N GLU A 369 2.80 -3.58 24.86
CA GLU A 369 3.98 -3.02 25.52
C GLU A 369 4.29 -3.75 26.84
N THR A 370 3.26 -4.04 27.66
CA THR A 370 3.44 -4.81 28.89
C THR A 370 3.98 -6.21 28.61
N MET A 371 3.41 -6.92 27.63
CA MET A 371 3.91 -8.23 27.21
C MET A 371 5.36 -8.17 26.72
N GLN A 372 5.74 -7.14 25.97
CA GLN A 372 7.11 -6.98 25.49
C GLN A 372 8.09 -6.73 26.63
N CYS A 373 7.70 -5.91 27.61
CA CYS A 373 8.51 -5.65 28.80
C CYS A 373 8.70 -6.92 29.64
N ASP A 374 7.64 -7.71 29.82
CA ASP A 374 7.71 -8.97 30.56
C ASP A 374 8.58 -10.00 29.84
N ALA A 375 8.41 -10.16 28.52
CA ALA A 375 9.27 -11.03 27.72
C ALA A 375 10.74 -10.58 27.72
N ALA A 376 11.02 -9.27 27.76
CA ALA A 376 12.37 -8.76 27.90
C ALA A 376 12.96 -9.11 29.28
N ARG A 377 12.17 -8.95 30.35
CA ARG A 377 12.58 -9.32 31.72
C ARG A 377 12.90 -10.81 31.82
N GLU A 378 12.04 -11.68 31.29
CA GLU A 378 12.29 -13.13 31.28
C GLU A 378 13.58 -13.50 30.54
N ARG A 379 13.87 -12.82 29.42
CA ARG A 379 15.14 -13.01 28.69
C ARG A 379 16.34 -12.56 29.50
N GLU A 380 16.25 -11.43 30.20
CA GLU A 380 17.32 -10.95 31.07
C GLU A 380 17.58 -11.90 32.23
N GLU A 381 16.52 -12.44 32.85
CA GLU A 381 16.61 -13.46 33.90
C GLU A 381 17.24 -14.76 33.39
N ALA A 382 16.85 -15.22 32.19
CA ALA A 382 17.46 -16.38 31.53
C ALA A 382 18.95 -16.14 31.21
N VAL A 383 19.32 -14.94 30.75
CA VAL A 383 20.73 -14.58 30.52
C VAL A 383 21.50 -14.53 31.83
N ALA A 384 20.92 -13.99 32.90
CA ALA A 384 21.55 -13.91 34.21
C ALA A 384 21.80 -15.31 34.80
N THR A 385 20.84 -16.23 34.70
CA THR A 385 21.00 -17.62 35.15
C THR A 385 22.08 -18.33 34.34
N LEU A 386 22.04 -18.28 33.00
CA LEU A 386 23.09 -18.85 32.15
C LEU A 386 24.47 -18.27 32.46
N ALA A 387 24.58 -16.97 32.71
CA ALA A 387 25.84 -16.33 33.09
C ALA A 387 26.40 -16.90 34.41
N GLN A 388 25.55 -17.13 35.41
CA GLN A 388 25.95 -17.79 36.67
C GLN A 388 26.43 -19.22 36.42
N GLU A 389 25.73 -19.98 35.57
CA GLU A 389 26.13 -21.34 35.22
C GLU A 389 27.47 -21.39 34.50
N VAL A 390 27.71 -20.47 33.55
CA VAL A 390 29.00 -20.33 32.87
C VAL A 390 30.12 -20.03 33.86
N GLN A 391 29.89 -19.16 34.84
CA GLN A 391 30.89 -18.89 35.89
C GLN A 391 31.16 -20.12 36.75
N ARG A 392 30.11 -20.86 37.14
CA ARG A 392 30.23 -22.11 37.90
C ARG A 392 31.04 -23.16 37.13
N LEU A 393 30.72 -23.36 35.84
CA LEU A 393 31.45 -24.28 34.97
C LEU A 393 32.91 -23.84 34.77
N LYS A 394 33.16 -22.55 34.57
CA LYS A 394 34.50 -21.99 34.47
C LYS A 394 35.31 -22.19 35.76
N TRP A 395 34.67 -22.17 36.92
CA TRP A 395 35.31 -22.49 38.19
C TRP A 395 35.66 -23.97 38.29
N SER A 396 34.68 -24.85 38.02
CA SER A 396 34.87 -26.30 38.03
C SER A 396 35.97 -26.75 37.06
N TRP A 397 35.99 -26.20 35.85
CA TRP A 397 37.04 -26.51 34.87
C TRP A 397 38.43 -26.07 35.33
N ARG A 398 38.56 -24.86 35.92
CA ARG A 398 39.83 -24.40 36.48
C ARG A 398 40.31 -25.30 37.63
N TRP A 399 39.38 -25.77 38.46
CA TRP A 399 39.70 -26.69 39.54
C TRP A 399 40.16 -28.06 39.02
N ALA A 400 39.43 -28.66 38.09
CA ALA A 400 39.79 -29.94 37.47
C ALA A 400 41.12 -29.86 36.71
N ARG A 401 41.39 -28.73 36.04
CA ARG A 401 42.68 -28.49 35.38
C ARG A 401 43.84 -28.45 36.37
N ARG A 402 43.66 -27.78 37.52
CA ARG A 402 44.68 -27.74 38.57
C ARG A 402 44.95 -29.14 39.13
N GLU A 403 43.90 -29.91 39.40
CA GLU A 403 44.03 -31.28 39.89
C GLU A 403 44.77 -32.18 38.88
N GLN A 404 44.53 -31.98 37.57
CA GLN A 404 45.28 -32.67 36.52
C GLN A 404 46.76 -32.27 36.49
N GLU A 405 47.06 -30.96 36.66
CA GLU A 405 48.44 -30.45 36.73
C GLU A 405 49.16 -31.02 37.97
N GLU A 406 48.54 -31.01 39.15
CA GLU A 406 49.08 -31.59 40.38
C GLU A 406 49.31 -33.12 40.26
N ALA A 407 48.39 -33.85 39.62
CA ALA A 407 48.56 -35.28 39.36
C ALA A 407 49.70 -35.57 38.37
N ALA A 408 49.93 -34.70 37.38
CA ALA A 408 51.05 -34.80 36.46
C ALA A 408 52.40 -34.56 37.18
N ASP A 409 52.48 -33.52 38.02
CA ASP A 409 53.67 -33.24 38.84
C ASP A 409 53.98 -34.39 39.82
N ALA A 410 52.94 -34.97 40.45
CA ALA A 410 53.08 -36.14 41.30
C ALA A 410 53.60 -37.37 40.53
N MET A 411 53.16 -37.55 39.29
CA MET A 411 53.65 -38.65 38.44
C MET A 411 55.10 -38.43 38.02
N GLU A 412 55.49 -37.20 37.68
CA GLU A 412 56.87 -36.85 37.30
C GLU A 412 57.84 -37.04 38.48
N THR A 413 57.43 -36.62 39.68
CA THR A 413 58.23 -36.83 40.91
C THR A 413 58.42 -38.31 41.22
N MET A 414 57.35 -39.12 41.12
CA MET A 414 57.45 -40.58 41.26
C MET A 414 58.37 -41.22 40.21
N GLN A 415 58.33 -40.77 38.96
CA GLN A 415 59.23 -41.27 37.92
C GLN A 415 60.70 -40.93 38.22
N CYS A 416 60.97 -39.72 38.73
CA CYS A 416 62.32 -39.32 39.15
C CYS A 416 62.82 -40.15 40.33
N ASP A 417 61.99 -40.38 41.34
CA ASP A 417 62.35 -41.19 42.50
C ASP A 417 62.61 -42.65 42.11
N ALA A 418 61.76 -43.23 41.26
CA ALA A 418 61.95 -44.57 40.71
C ALA A 418 63.20 -44.69 39.81
N ALA A 419 63.63 -43.61 39.16
CA ALA A 419 64.88 -43.57 38.42
C ALA A 419 66.10 -43.54 39.36
N ARG A 420 66.05 -42.77 40.45
CA ARG A 420 67.13 -42.73 41.47
C ARG A 420 67.32 -44.07 42.18
N GLU A 421 66.25 -44.84 42.39
CA GLU A 421 66.34 -46.17 43.01
C GLU A 421 66.98 -47.24 42.10
N ARG A 422 67.13 -46.96 40.79
CA ARG A 422 67.73 -47.88 39.81
C ARG A 422 69.21 -47.61 39.53
N GLU A 423 69.71 -46.44 39.94
CA GLU A 423 71.14 -46.09 39.93
C GLU A 423 71.82 -46.58 41.21
#